data_AF-A0A8H3UDR9-F1
#
_entry.id   AF-A0A8H3UDR9-F1
#
_cell.length_a   1.000
_cell.length_b   1.000
_cell.length_c   1.000
_cell.angle_alpha   90.00
_cell.angle_beta   90.00
_cell.angle_gamma   90.00
#
_symmetry.space_group_name_H-M   'P 1'
#
loop_
_entity.id
_entity.type
_entity.pdbx_description
1 polymer ?
#
loop_
_entity_poly.entity_id
_entity_poly.type
_entity_poly.pdbx_seq_one_letter_code
_entity_poly.pdbx_strand_id
1 'polypeptide(L)'
;MSQNGISTLSAEHIEAQLSTIQLLAGMFPEASIPPETLRWTSSSEDPLPSSTPSELFLSLNLNVGDVACAEVRHILLNISVPLRYSDLDRAEPPPLRYHLRQPEWLSRAQILEFASAMPQGDVFEAIEWIREEAPERLVAKMEEDSSTSGRAVEALVRVWFYFPSLSTREKRDDMVNFAPAYQLTGFVLAGKPGVLCLEGTTTNIDTYMRYIKTHSWGDIPSHQKKVSERYRETLGKDGDSNCVRRVFSRMEEITGGLGDRGGARANRGDMRALEIWLKERGLGEAFEKVIF
;
A
#
# COMPACT_ATOMS: atom_id res chain seq x y z
N MET A 1 -31.33 30.19 32.80
CA MET A 1 -30.61 28.91 32.64
C MET A 1 -31.53 27.97 31.86
N SER A 2 -31.48 28.02 30.54
CA SER A 2 -32.35 27.21 29.68
C SER A 2 -31.81 25.78 29.63
N GLN A 3 -32.55 24.83 30.19
CA GLN A 3 -32.34 23.41 29.90
C GLN A 3 -32.83 23.18 28.47
N ASN A 4 -31.92 23.18 27.49
CA ASN A 4 -32.23 22.65 26.16
C ASN A 4 -32.39 21.14 26.31
N GLY A 5 -33.64 20.66 26.31
CA GLY A 5 -33.99 19.25 26.39
C GLY A 5 -33.53 18.53 25.12
N ILE A 6 -32.46 17.73 25.24
CA ILE A 6 -32.06 16.79 24.19
C ILE A 6 -33.13 15.71 24.12
N SER A 7 -33.88 15.67 23.03
CA SER A 7 -34.96 14.69 22.82
C SER A 7 -34.52 13.61 21.84
N THR A 8 -35.10 12.41 21.98
CA THR A 8 -34.92 11.31 21.02
C THR A 8 -35.58 11.66 19.70
N LEU A 9 -34.97 11.25 18.58
CA LEU A 9 -35.61 11.37 17.26
C LEU A 9 -36.96 10.64 17.22
N SER A 10 -37.86 11.09 16.33
CA SER A 10 -39.09 10.36 16.03
C SER A 10 -38.77 8.96 15.49
N ALA A 11 -39.71 8.01 15.60
CA ALA A 11 -39.51 6.65 15.11
C ALA A 11 -39.15 6.63 13.61
N GLU A 12 -39.80 7.46 12.80
CA GLU A 12 -39.53 7.62 11.37
C GLU A 12 -38.11 8.13 11.10
N HIS A 13 -37.64 9.14 11.85
CA HIS A 13 -36.27 9.63 11.72
C HIS A 13 -35.23 8.62 12.18
N ILE A 14 -35.52 7.82 13.22
CA ILE A 14 -34.64 6.72 13.63
C ILE A 14 -34.55 5.68 12.51
N GLU A 15 -35.69 5.29 11.93
CA GLU A 15 -35.74 4.33 10.82
C GLU A 15 -34.96 4.83 9.60
N ALA A 16 -35.05 6.12 9.26
CA ALA A 16 -34.27 6.73 8.19
C ALA A 16 -32.75 6.67 8.46
N GLN A 17 -32.32 6.93 9.70
CA GLN A 17 -30.91 6.83 10.09
C GLN A 17 -30.40 5.38 10.02
N LEU A 18 -31.20 4.42 10.51
CA LEU A 18 -30.85 2.99 10.45
C LEU A 18 -30.80 2.47 9.00
N SER A 19 -31.72 2.92 8.15
CA SER A 19 -31.75 2.59 6.72
C SER A 19 -30.50 3.12 6.02
N THR A 20 -30.03 4.33 6.36
CA THR A 20 -28.77 4.87 5.86
C THR A 20 -27.57 4.02 6.28
N ILE A 21 -27.51 3.57 7.53
CA ILE A 21 -26.45 2.67 8.00
C ILE A 21 -26.47 1.35 7.24
N GLN A 22 -27.65 0.76 7.03
CA GLN A 22 -27.81 -0.49 6.27
C GLN A 22 -27.39 -0.32 4.81
N LEU A 23 -27.73 0.81 4.17
CA LEU A 23 -27.29 1.15 2.83
C LEU A 23 -25.76 1.24 2.74
N LEU A 24 -25.12 1.95 3.68
CA LEU A 24 -23.66 2.05 3.74
C LEU A 24 -23.02 0.67 3.97
N ALA A 25 -23.58 -0.15 4.86
CA ALA A 25 -23.10 -1.52 5.08
C ALA A 25 -23.25 -2.41 3.83
N GLY A 26 -24.33 -2.21 3.06
CA GLY A 26 -24.55 -2.91 1.79
C GLY A 26 -23.60 -2.47 0.66
N MET A 27 -23.28 -1.17 0.61
CA MET A 27 -22.32 -0.62 -0.37
C MET A 27 -20.86 -0.95 -0.02
N PHE A 28 -20.57 -1.15 1.26
CA PHE A 28 -19.22 -1.39 1.77
C PHE A 28 -19.18 -2.66 2.64
N PRO A 29 -18.99 -3.85 2.03
CA PRO A 29 -18.95 -5.11 2.77
C PRO A 29 -17.85 -5.19 3.84
N GLU A 30 -16.78 -4.41 3.67
CA GLU A 30 -15.66 -4.32 4.62
C GLU A 30 -15.88 -3.27 5.72
N ALA A 31 -17.08 -2.70 5.83
CA ALA A 31 -17.41 -1.74 6.87
C ALA A 31 -17.28 -2.37 8.27
N SER A 32 -16.58 -1.67 9.16
CA SER A 32 -16.49 -2.04 10.57
C SER A 32 -17.64 -1.41 11.34
N ILE A 33 -18.56 -2.25 11.81
CA ILE A 33 -19.75 -1.83 12.55
C ILE A 33 -19.63 -2.32 14.00
N PRO A 34 -19.61 -1.42 15.00
CA PRO A 34 -19.58 -1.79 16.41
C PRO A 34 -20.80 -2.65 16.81
N PRO A 35 -20.67 -3.55 17.79
CA PRO A 35 -21.76 -4.41 18.26
C PRO A 35 -23.01 -3.63 18.70
N GLU A 36 -22.83 -2.42 19.22
CA GLU A 36 -23.93 -1.53 19.60
C GLU A 36 -24.76 -1.12 18.38
N THR A 37 -24.12 -0.61 17.33
CA THR A 37 -24.79 -0.25 16.06
C THR A 37 -25.44 -1.48 15.41
N LEU A 38 -24.77 -2.64 15.42
CA LEU A 38 -25.31 -3.88 14.86
C LEU A 38 -26.63 -4.30 15.51
N ARG A 39 -26.77 -4.16 16.83
CA ARG A 39 -28.02 -4.52 17.54
C ARG A 39 -29.20 -3.69 17.05
N TRP A 40 -28.96 -2.41 16.72
CA TRP A 40 -29.99 -1.51 16.21
C TRP A 40 -30.34 -1.78 14.75
N THR A 41 -29.39 -2.23 13.93
CA THR A 41 -29.61 -2.50 12.49
C THR A 41 -30.05 -3.93 12.18
N SER A 42 -29.86 -4.87 13.10
CA SER A 42 -30.16 -6.31 12.91
C SER A 42 -31.48 -6.76 13.56
N SER A 43 -32.22 -5.85 14.19
CA SER A 43 -33.42 -6.20 14.97
C SER A 43 -34.62 -6.48 14.07
N SER A 44 -34.73 -7.72 13.59
CA SER A 44 -36.00 -8.27 13.08
C SER A 44 -36.83 -8.98 14.15
N GLU A 45 -36.24 -9.40 15.29
CA GLU A 45 -36.94 -10.21 16.30
C GLU A 45 -36.64 -9.90 17.78
N ASP A 46 -35.69 -9.01 18.11
CA ASP A 46 -35.38 -8.63 19.51
C ASP A 46 -36.00 -7.27 19.88
N PRO A 47 -36.49 -7.10 21.14
CA PRO A 47 -36.90 -5.78 21.61
C PRO A 47 -35.69 -4.83 21.61
N LEU A 48 -35.85 -3.68 20.94
CA LEU A 48 -34.85 -2.60 20.93
C LEU A 48 -34.36 -2.33 22.37
N PRO A 49 -33.05 -2.09 22.58
CA PRO A 49 -32.52 -1.85 23.91
C PRO A 49 -33.24 -0.67 24.57
N SER A 50 -33.54 -0.79 25.87
CA SER A 50 -34.40 0.15 26.61
C SER A 50 -33.89 1.59 26.68
N SER A 51 -32.64 1.85 26.27
CA SER A 51 -32.06 3.18 26.18
C SER A 51 -31.55 3.44 24.77
N THR A 52 -32.17 4.39 24.07
CA THR A 52 -31.69 4.90 22.78
C THR A 52 -30.33 5.56 22.97
N PRO A 53 -29.25 5.13 22.28
CA PRO A 53 -27.97 5.80 22.37
C PRO A 53 -28.08 7.22 21.82
N SER A 54 -27.11 8.08 22.14
CA SER A 54 -27.08 9.42 21.56
C SER A 54 -26.68 9.39 20.09
N GLU A 55 -25.76 8.50 19.74
CA GLU A 55 -25.15 8.38 18.41
C GLU A 55 -24.78 6.92 18.15
N LEU A 56 -24.84 6.51 16.90
CA LEU A 56 -24.29 5.25 16.40
C LEU A 56 -23.04 5.53 15.57
N PHE A 57 -22.19 4.53 15.41
CA PHE A 57 -20.94 4.67 14.68
C PHE A 57 -20.77 3.56 13.64
N LEU A 58 -20.07 3.87 12.56
CA LEU A 58 -19.53 2.90 11.62
C LEU A 58 -18.23 3.46 11.01
N SER A 59 -17.34 2.57 10.58
CA SER A 59 -16.09 2.95 9.92
C SER A 59 -15.99 2.29 8.56
N LEU A 60 -15.72 3.09 7.52
CA LEU A 60 -15.52 2.62 6.16
C LEU A 60 -14.02 2.63 5.83
N ASN A 61 -13.54 1.52 5.27
CA ASN A 61 -12.18 1.42 4.76
C ASN A 61 -12.18 1.76 3.26
N LEU A 62 -11.86 3.00 2.91
CA LEU A 62 -11.95 3.51 1.55
C LEU A 62 -10.61 3.36 0.84
N ASN A 63 -10.66 2.79 -0.37
CA ASN A 63 -9.52 2.74 -1.28
C ASN A 63 -9.32 4.13 -1.89
N VAL A 64 -8.12 4.68 -1.74
CA VAL A 64 -7.71 6.02 -2.21
C VAL A 64 -6.90 5.92 -3.51
N GLY A 65 -7.00 4.79 -4.21
CA GLY A 65 -6.33 4.54 -5.48
C GLY A 65 -4.81 4.36 -5.34
N ASP A 66 -4.15 4.45 -6.48
CA ASP A 66 -2.71 4.33 -6.64
C ASP A 66 -2.02 5.64 -6.21
N VAL A 67 -1.84 5.82 -4.91
CA VAL A 67 -1.10 6.96 -4.35
C VAL A 67 0.39 6.65 -4.39
N ALA A 68 0.99 6.87 -5.57
CA ALA A 68 2.40 6.64 -5.91
C ALA A 68 2.90 5.18 -5.74
N CYS A 69 3.37 4.59 -6.85
CA CYS A 69 4.02 3.26 -6.94
C CYS A 69 3.11 2.02 -6.79
N ALA A 70 1.85 2.08 -7.24
CA ALA A 70 0.91 0.95 -7.30
C ALA A 70 0.60 0.26 -5.97
N GLU A 71 0.82 0.96 -4.86
CA GLU A 71 0.31 0.53 -3.57
C GLU A 71 -1.08 1.12 -3.37
N VAL A 72 -2.08 0.24 -3.39
CA VAL A 72 -3.45 0.57 -3.03
C VAL A 72 -3.43 1.07 -1.60
N ARG A 73 -3.61 2.38 -1.42
CA ARG A 73 -3.67 2.98 -0.09
C ARG A 73 -5.10 3.07 0.38
N HIS A 74 -5.27 2.81 1.66
CA HIS A 74 -6.57 2.90 2.29
C HIS A 74 -6.60 4.01 3.33
N ILE A 75 -7.76 4.65 3.44
CA ILE A 75 -8.07 5.62 4.48
C ILE A 75 -9.35 5.22 5.20
N LEU A 76 -9.35 5.37 6.51
CA LEU A 76 -10.50 5.04 7.35
C LEU A 76 -11.38 6.28 7.55
N LEU A 77 -12.62 6.20 7.08
CA LEU A 77 -13.66 7.21 7.28
C LEU A 77 -14.56 6.77 8.44
N ASN A 78 -14.48 7.48 9.56
CA ASN A 78 -15.37 7.24 10.70
C ASN A 78 -16.63 8.07 10.54
N ILE A 79 -17.79 7.44 10.66
CA ILE A 79 -19.10 8.05 10.51
C ILE A 79 -19.85 7.96 11.84
N SER A 80 -20.46 9.07 12.23
CA SER A 80 -21.28 9.23 13.42
C SER A 80 -22.70 9.57 13.00
N VAL A 81 -23.65 8.78 13.47
CA VAL A 81 -25.07 8.83 13.11
C VAL A 81 -25.87 9.27 14.35
N PRO A 82 -26.27 10.55 14.44
CA PRO A 82 -26.97 11.07 15.60
C PRO A 82 -28.41 10.51 15.71
N LEU A 83 -28.77 10.00 16.89
CA LEU A 83 -30.13 9.54 17.22
C LEU A 83 -30.89 10.50 18.17
N ARG A 84 -30.23 11.57 18.60
CA ARG A 84 -30.81 12.60 19.46
C ARG A 84 -30.52 13.99 18.90
N TYR A 85 -31.50 14.88 18.99
CA TYR A 85 -31.34 16.25 18.53
C TYR A 85 -32.16 17.22 19.40
N SER A 86 -31.74 18.49 19.41
CA SER A 86 -32.38 19.54 20.22
C SER A 86 -33.52 20.27 19.50
N ASP A 87 -33.57 20.18 18.17
CA ASP A 87 -34.61 20.81 17.35
C ASP A 87 -35.68 19.77 16.98
N LEU A 88 -36.85 19.89 17.59
CA LEU A 88 -37.97 18.95 17.44
C LEU A 88 -38.83 19.23 16.21
N ASP A 89 -38.69 20.41 15.58
CA ASP A 89 -39.53 20.85 14.46
C ASP A 89 -38.88 20.59 13.08
N ARG A 90 -37.80 19.81 13.05
CA ARG A 90 -37.05 19.54 11.81
C ARG A 90 -37.81 18.54 10.93
N ALA A 91 -38.02 18.91 9.67
CA ALA A 91 -38.65 18.05 8.66
C ALA A 91 -37.75 16.89 8.20
N GLU A 92 -36.45 16.97 8.45
CA GLU A 92 -35.46 15.98 8.03
C GLU A 92 -34.54 15.58 9.20
N PRO A 93 -34.08 14.31 9.24
CA PRO A 93 -33.18 13.84 10.28
C PRO A 93 -31.86 14.62 10.29
N PRO A 94 -31.17 14.72 11.44
CA PRO A 94 -29.88 15.39 11.54
C PRO A 94 -28.85 14.75 10.58
N PRO A 95 -27.99 15.55 9.93
CA PRO A 95 -26.99 15.00 9.01
C PRO A 95 -25.99 14.12 9.74
N LEU A 96 -25.51 13.09 9.04
CA LEU A 96 -24.41 12.26 9.50
C LEU A 96 -23.15 13.12 9.58
N ARG A 97 -22.27 12.81 10.53
CA ARG A 97 -20.95 13.44 10.64
C ARG A 97 -19.89 12.44 10.26
N TYR A 98 -18.81 12.89 9.66
CA TYR A 98 -17.67 12.03 9.34
C TYR A 98 -16.35 12.71 9.61
N HIS A 99 -15.34 11.89 9.92
CA HIS A 99 -13.97 12.35 10.13
C HIS A 99 -13.01 11.27 9.65
N LEU A 100 -11.89 11.71 9.07
CA LEU A 100 -10.84 10.80 8.66
C LEU A 100 -9.95 10.41 9.85
N ARG A 101 -9.61 9.13 9.94
CA ARG A 101 -8.55 8.66 10.83
C ARG A 101 -7.21 8.81 10.11
N GLN A 102 -6.25 9.45 10.76
CA GLN A 102 -4.90 9.61 10.23
C GLN A 102 -4.27 8.22 9.96
N PRO A 103 -3.94 7.90 8.70
CA PRO A 103 -3.18 6.70 8.39
C PRO A 103 -1.68 6.90 8.64
N GLU A 104 -0.92 5.79 8.75
CA GLU A 104 0.52 5.84 9.04
C GLU A 104 1.33 6.52 7.92
N TRP A 105 0.80 6.54 6.70
CA TRP A 105 1.43 7.12 5.52
C TRP A 105 1.12 8.61 5.31
N LEU A 106 0.29 9.22 6.16
CA LEU A 106 0.03 10.67 6.16
C LEU A 106 0.50 11.33 7.45
N SER A 107 1.16 12.48 7.31
CA SER A 107 1.43 13.37 8.42
C SER A 107 0.15 14.04 8.93
N ARG A 108 0.22 14.55 10.18
CA ARG A 108 -0.89 15.27 10.80
C ARG A 108 -1.27 16.54 10.03
N ALA A 109 -0.32 17.21 9.40
CA ALA A 109 -0.58 18.41 8.60
C ALA A 109 -1.34 18.05 7.31
N GLN A 110 -0.87 17.01 6.60
CA GLN A 110 -1.48 16.55 5.35
C GLN A 110 -2.91 16.07 5.55
N ILE A 111 -3.20 15.30 6.61
CA ILE A 111 -4.56 14.85 6.87
C ILE A 111 -5.51 16.01 7.22
N LEU A 112 -5.02 17.07 7.89
CA LEU A 112 -5.82 18.24 8.21
C LEU A 112 -6.14 19.08 6.96
N GLU A 113 -5.14 19.31 6.12
CA GLU A 113 -5.32 19.99 4.83
C GLU A 113 -6.27 19.19 3.93
N PHE A 114 -6.05 17.89 3.81
CA PHE A 114 -6.90 16.98 3.05
C PHE A 114 -8.35 16.98 3.57
N ALA A 115 -8.55 16.87 4.89
CA ALA A 115 -9.88 16.96 5.50
C ALA A 115 -10.53 18.34 5.33
N SER A 116 -9.76 19.42 5.24
CA SER A 116 -10.29 20.77 5.00
C SER A 116 -10.80 20.97 3.58
N ALA A 117 -10.29 20.19 2.62
CA ALA A 117 -10.72 20.23 1.23
C ALA A 117 -11.92 19.32 0.95
N MET A 118 -12.26 18.43 1.87
CA MET A 118 -13.46 17.59 1.74
C MET A 118 -14.73 18.44 1.77
N PRO A 119 -15.78 18.00 1.05
CA PRO A 119 -17.13 18.51 1.28
C PRO A 119 -17.45 18.52 2.77
N GLN A 120 -18.27 19.47 3.23
CA GLN A 120 -18.81 19.49 4.60
C GLN A 120 -20.27 19.00 4.63
N GLY A 121 -20.72 18.44 3.50
CA GLY A 121 -22.08 18.03 3.22
C GLY A 121 -22.34 16.56 3.48
N ASP A 122 -23.03 15.91 2.54
CA ASP A 122 -23.47 14.52 2.64
C ASP A 122 -22.28 13.54 2.70
N VAL A 123 -22.46 12.45 3.45
CA VAL A 123 -21.44 11.41 3.60
C VAL A 123 -21.17 10.69 2.28
N PHE A 124 -22.17 10.56 1.40
CA PHE A 124 -21.99 9.97 0.08
C PHE A 124 -21.16 10.87 -0.83
N GLU A 125 -21.39 12.18 -0.80
CA GLU A 125 -20.56 13.16 -1.51
C GLU A 125 -19.10 13.12 -1.03
N ALA A 126 -18.89 13.01 0.28
CA ALA A 126 -17.57 12.85 0.87
C ALA A 126 -16.87 11.55 0.43
N ILE A 127 -17.61 10.44 0.35
CA ILE A 127 -17.10 9.15 -0.12
C ILE A 127 -16.68 9.23 -1.60
N GLU A 128 -17.50 9.80 -2.46
CA GLU A 128 -17.19 9.95 -3.89
C GLU A 128 -16.01 10.90 -4.09
N TRP A 129 -15.97 12.01 -3.36
CA TRP A 129 -14.82 12.92 -3.38
C TRP A 129 -13.51 12.20 -2.97
N ILE A 130 -13.55 11.34 -1.95
CA ILE A 130 -12.38 10.53 -1.56
C ILE A 130 -11.97 9.56 -2.68
N ARG A 131 -12.90 9.05 -3.48
CA ARG A 131 -12.60 8.12 -4.57
C ARG A 131 -12.03 8.81 -5.80
N GLU A 132 -12.57 9.96 -6.16
CA GLU A 132 -12.23 10.65 -7.41
C GLU A 132 -11.08 11.65 -7.25
N GLU A 133 -11.10 12.49 -6.21
CA GLU A 133 -10.19 13.64 -6.10
C GLU A 133 -8.97 13.35 -5.22
N ALA A 134 -9.10 12.41 -4.29
CA ALA A 134 -8.03 12.13 -3.35
C ALA A 134 -6.76 11.51 -3.96
N PRO A 135 -6.83 10.57 -4.93
CA PRO A 135 -5.64 9.95 -5.50
C PRO A 135 -4.70 11.02 -6.10
N GLU A 136 -5.23 11.90 -6.94
CA GLU A 136 -4.44 12.93 -7.63
C GLU A 136 -3.85 13.96 -6.65
N ARG A 137 -4.65 14.43 -5.69
CA ARG A 137 -4.20 15.43 -4.70
C ARG A 137 -3.14 14.90 -3.75
N LEU A 138 -3.28 13.65 -3.32
CA LEU A 138 -2.31 13.02 -2.44
C LEU A 138 -1.00 12.72 -3.17
N VAL A 139 -1.04 12.32 -4.45
CA VAL A 139 0.14 12.17 -5.30
C VAL A 139 0.86 13.52 -5.46
N ALA A 140 0.13 14.56 -5.91
CA ALA A 140 0.71 15.89 -6.10
C ALA A 140 1.33 16.44 -4.80
N LYS A 141 0.69 16.22 -3.65
CA LYS A 141 1.21 16.68 -2.36
C LYS A 141 2.43 15.89 -1.90
N MET A 142 2.47 14.58 -2.13
CA MET A 142 3.65 13.77 -1.84
C MET A 142 4.85 14.18 -2.70
N GLU A 143 4.61 14.61 -3.94
CA GLU A 143 5.63 15.19 -4.82
C GLU A 143 6.11 16.57 -4.33
N GLU A 144 5.19 17.47 -3.93
CA GLU A 144 5.51 18.78 -3.37
C GLU A 144 6.30 18.68 -2.06
N ASP A 145 5.90 17.80 -1.13
CA ASP A 145 6.59 17.61 0.15
C ASP A 145 7.97 16.96 -0.04
N SER A 146 8.13 16.12 -1.06
CA SER A 146 9.44 15.58 -1.46
C SER A 146 10.39 16.66 -1.98
N SER A 147 9.87 17.77 -2.50
CA SER A 147 10.68 18.91 -2.95
C SER A 147 11.07 19.86 -1.81
N THR A 148 10.28 19.92 -0.73
CA THR A 148 10.44 20.91 0.36
C THR A 148 11.12 20.33 1.60
N SER A 149 10.99 19.03 1.85
CA SER A 149 11.68 18.32 2.93
C SER A 149 12.67 17.35 2.29
N GLY A 150 13.98 17.51 2.53
CA GLY A 150 15.05 16.68 1.95
C GLY A 150 15.03 15.17 2.27
N ARG A 151 13.88 14.62 2.67
CA ARG A 151 13.54 13.19 2.63
C ARG A 151 12.57 12.96 1.48
N ALA A 152 13.11 12.83 0.27
CA ALA A 152 12.36 12.29 -0.84
C ALA A 152 11.80 10.91 -0.43
N VAL A 153 10.49 10.71 -0.57
CA VAL A 153 9.96 9.34 -0.67
C VAL A 153 10.43 8.85 -2.03
N GLU A 154 11.62 8.27 -2.06
CA GLU A 154 12.21 7.79 -3.29
C GLU A 154 11.29 6.75 -3.94
N ALA A 155 10.98 6.97 -5.22
CA ALA A 155 10.16 6.05 -5.99
C ALA A 155 10.75 4.63 -5.97
N LEU A 156 9.86 3.65 -6.05
CA LEU A 156 10.25 2.27 -6.24
C LEU A 156 11.02 2.15 -7.57
N VAL A 157 12.19 1.52 -7.51
CA VAL A 157 12.99 1.17 -8.68
C VAL A 157 13.29 -0.33 -8.66
N ARG A 158 13.51 -0.90 -9.84
CA ARG A 158 13.98 -2.28 -9.99
C ARG A 158 15.35 -2.29 -10.64
N VAL A 159 16.32 -2.88 -9.97
CA VAL A 159 17.73 -2.90 -10.40
C VAL A 159 18.21 -4.32 -10.59
N TRP A 160 18.92 -4.54 -11.69
CA TRP A 160 19.42 -5.85 -12.10
C TRP A 160 20.94 -5.85 -12.13
N PHE A 161 21.52 -6.73 -11.31
CA PHE A 161 22.95 -6.95 -11.25
C PHE A 161 23.32 -8.29 -11.88
N TYR A 162 24.34 -8.25 -12.72
CA TYR A 162 24.92 -9.40 -13.39
C TYR A 162 26.26 -9.77 -12.75
N PHE A 163 26.45 -11.07 -12.53
CA PHE A 163 27.70 -11.65 -12.04
C PHE A 163 28.23 -12.66 -13.07
N PRO A 164 29.48 -12.54 -13.53
CA PRO A 164 30.09 -13.57 -14.38
C PRO A 164 30.10 -14.97 -13.73
N SER A 165 30.16 -15.01 -12.39
CA SER A 165 30.05 -16.24 -11.60
C SER A 165 29.60 -15.91 -10.18
N LEU A 166 28.55 -16.58 -9.70
CA LEU A 166 28.10 -16.54 -8.31
C LEU A 166 27.84 -17.97 -7.84
N SER A 167 28.72 -18.53 -7.00
CA SER A 167 28.64 -19.94 -6.57
C SER A 167 28.82 -20.16 -5.07
N THR A 168 29.44 -19.22 -4.36
CA THR A 168 29.64 -19.29 -2.90
C THR A 168 28.27 -19.23 -2.21
N ARG A 169 27.98 -20.16 -1.30
CA ARG A 169 26.68 -20.23 -0.62
C ARG A 169 26.51 -19.08 0.35
N GLU A 170 27.55 -18.83 1.13
CA GLU A 170 27.64 -17.77 2.12
C GLU A 170 27.27 -16.41 1.50
N LYS A 171 27.80 -16.10 0.31
CA LYS A 171 27.49 -14.85 -0.41
C LYS A 171 26.04 -14.74 -0.87
N ARG A 172 25.37 -15.86 -1.15
CA ARG A 172 23.96 -15.86 -1.55
C ARG A 172 23.06 -15.75 -0.35
N ASP A 173 23.40 -16.48 0.71
CA ASP A 173 22.71 -16.38 1.99
C ASP A 173 22.78 -14.94 2.51
N ASP A 174 23.93 -14.27 2.42
CA ASP A 174 24.06 -12.84 2.74
C ASP A 174 23.13 -11.98 1.88
N MET A 175 23.07 -12.23 0.57
CA MET A 175 22.21 -11.46 -0.32
C MET A 175 20.71 -11.59 0.03
N VAL A 176 20.30 -12.77 0.50
CA VAL A 176 18.89 -13.02 0.86
C VAL A 176 18.60 -12.49 2.26
N ASN A 177 19.48 -12.75 3.23
CA ASN A 177 19.25 -12.48 4.65
C ASN A 177 19.35 -10.99 5.00
N PHE A 178 20.22 -10.24 4.32
CA PHE A 178 20.38 -8.80 4.62
C PHE A 178 19.36 -7.91 3.88
N ALA A 179 18.83 -8.33 2.74
CA ALA A 179 17.90 -7.52 1.94
C ALA A 179 16.66 -7.00 2.72
N PRO A 180 15.99 -7.80 3.59
CA PRO A 180 14.85 -7.33 4.37
C PRO A 180 15.18 -6.16 5.32
N ALA A 181 16.39 -6.11 5.87
CA ALA A 181 16.82 -5.02 6.75
C ALA A 181 16.93 -3.68 6.02
N TYR A 182 17.07 -3.71 4.69
CA TYR A 182 17.07 -2.55 3.81
C TYR A 182 15.72 -2.36 3.09
N GLN A 183 14.66 -3.07 3.49
CA GLN A 183 13.33 -3.02 2.86
C GLN A 183 13.38 -3.37 1.36
N LEU A 184 14.26 -4.31 0.99
CA LEU A 184 14.43 -4.78 -0.39
C LEU A 184 13.76 -6.14 -0.58
N THR A 185 13.15 -6.33 -1.75
CA THR A 185 12.65 -7.62 -2.22
C THR A 185 13.28 -7.97 -3.57
N GLY A 186 13.10 -9.19 -4.05
CA GLY A 186 13.68 -9.63 -5.30
C GLY A 186 14.16 -11.07 -5.25
N PHE A 187 15.19 -11.37 -6.03
CA PHE A 187 15.75 -12.71 -6.04
C PHE A 187 17.24 -12.75 -6.35
N VAL A 188 17.87 -13.85 -5.96
CA VAL A 188 19.22 -14.22 -6.41
C VAL A 188 19.18 -15.57 -7.15
N LEU A 189 19.80 -15.59 -8.33
CA LEU A 189 20.06 -16.80 -9.11
C LEU A 189 21.57 -17.05 -9.14
N ALA A 190 22.00 -18.15 -8.53
CA ALA A 190 23.40 -18.58 -8.59
C ALA A 190 23.73 -19.24 -9.93
N GLY A 191 24.97 -19.08 -10.37
CA GLY A 191 25.47 -19.80 -11.54
C GLY A 191 26.56 -19.05 -12.30
N LYS A 192 26.70 -19.44 -13.56
CA LYS A 192 27.54 -18.80 -14.59
C LYS A 192 26.68 -18.54 -15.83
N PRO A 193 26.01 -17.39 -15.96
CA PRO A 193 26.07 -16.24 -15.05
C PRO A 193 25.21 -16.39 -13.79
N GLY A 194 25.47 -15.52 -12.81
CA GLY A 194 24.55 -15.26 -11.70
C GLY A 194 23.80 -13.96 -11.92
N VAL A 195 22.59 -13.86 -11.39
CA VAL A 195 21.71 -12.68 -11.52
C VAL A 195 21.17 -12.31 -10.14
N LEU A 196 21.14 -11.00 -9.84
CA LEU A 196 20.48 -10.44 -8.66
C LEU A 196 19.51 -9.37 -9.13
N CYS A 197 18.24 -9.50 -8.75
CA CYS A 197 17.22 -8.49 -8.96
C CYS A 197 16.82 -7.92 -7.59
N LEU A 198 16.75 -6.58 -7.49
CA LEU A 198 16.36 -5.86 -6.28
C LEU A 198 15.26 -4.85 -6.59
N GLU A 199 14.23 -4.85 -5.74
CA GLU A 199 13.11 -3.91 -5.76
C GLU A 199 13.09 -3.10 -4.47
N GLY A 200 13.21 -1.78 -4.57
CA GLY A 200 13.22 -0.87 -3.43
C GLY A 200 13.52 0.55 -3.86
N THR A 201 13.86 1.41 -2.90
CA THR A 201 14.30 2.78 -3.20
C THR A 201 15.75 2.79 -3.70
N THR A 202 16.15 3.83 -4.43
CA THR A 202 17.50 3.95 -4.98
C THR A 202 18.55 3.96 -3.85
N THR A 203 18.31 4.74 -2.80
CA THR A 203 19.15 4.83 -1.61
C THR A 203 19.25 3.51 -0.86
N ASN A 204 18.14 2.77 -0.70
CA ASN A 204 18.20 1.48 -0.02
C ASN A 204 19.01 0.48 -0.83
N ILE A 205 18.83 0.43 -2.15
CA ILE A 205 19.59 -0.45 -3.04
C ILE A 205 21.08 -0.10 -3.02
N ASP A 206 21.42 1.18 -3.13
CA ASP A 206 22.81 1.64 -3.16
C ASP A 206 23.51 1.40 -1.82
N THR A 207 22.81 1.62 -0.70
CA THR A 207 23.32 1.37 0.64
C THR A 207 23.50 -0.13 0.88
N TYR A 208 22.53 -0.95 0.48
CA TYR A 208 22.62 -2.41 0.55
C TYR A 208 23.78 -2.93 -0.30
N MET A 209 23.92 -2.50 -1.56
CA MET A 209 25.00 -2.95 -2.43
C MET A 209 26.38 -2.47 -1.95
N ARG A 210 26.45 -1.28 -1.32
CA ARG A 210 27.66 -0.83 -0.63
C ARG A 210 27.98 -1.78 0.53
N TYR A 211 27.01 -2.10 1.39
CA TYR A 211 27.19 -3.03 2.50
C TYR A 211 27.65 -4.42 2.03
N ILE A 212 27.02 -5.00 1.00
CA ILE A 212 27.41 -6.30 0.45
C ILE A 212 28.86 -6.25 -0.06
N LYS A 213 29.24 -5.20 -0.80
CA LYS A 213 30.59 -5.05 -1.34
C LYS A 213 31.64 -4.80 -0.26
N THR A 214 31.31 -4.14 0.85
CA THR A 214 32.30 -3.74 1.87
C THR A 214 32.39 -4.71 3.04
N HIS A 215 31.25 -5.23 3.52
CA HIS A 215 31.17 -6.07 4.72
C HIS A 215 31.07 -7.54 4.34
N SER A 216 29.99 -7.96 3.66
CA SER A 216 29.79 -9.37 3.27
C SER A 216 30.94 -9.88 2.37
N TRP A 217 31.40 -9.05 1.43
CA TRP A 217 32.49 -9.40 0.53
C TRP A 217 33.82 -8.76 0.95
N GLY A 218 33.97 -8.34 2.21
CA GLY A 218 35.16 -7.66 2.72
C GLY A 218 36.47 -8.37 2.36
N ASP A 219 36.45 -9.71 2.43
CA ASP A 219 37.62 -10.57 2.16
C ASP A 219 37.99 -10.68 0.67
N ILE A 220 37.14 -10.21 -0.25
CA ILE A 220 37.42 -10.22 -1.68
C ILE A 220 38.09 -8.89 -2.07
N PRO A 221 39.26 -8.90 -2.73
CA PRO A 221 39.86 -7.69 -3.27
C PRO A 221 38.89 -6.98 -4.24
N SER A 222 38.86 -5.64 -4.23
CA SER A 222 37.92 -4.84 -5.05
C SER A 222 37.95 -5.21 -6.54
N HIS A 223 39.13 -5.45 -7.11
CA HIS A 223 39.32 -5.85 -8.51
C HIS A 223 38.75 -7.24 -8.86
N GLN A 224 38.49 -8.09 -7.86
CA GLN A 224 37.88 -9.42 -8.04
C GLN A 224 36.37 -9.41 -7.83
N LYS A 225 35.79 -8.33 -7.28
CA LYS A 225 34.34 -8.13 -7.11
C LYS A 225 33.69 -7.78 -8.45
N LYS A 226 33.52 -8.78 -9.32
CA LYS A 226 32.91 -8.61 -10.63
C LYS A 226 31.38 -8.64 -10.52
N VAL A 227 30.80 -7.47 -10.31
CA VAL A 227 29.35 -7.22 -10.38
C VAL A 227 29.09 -5.97 -11.21
N SER A 228 28.18 -6.08 -12.18
CA SER A 228 27.77 -4.96 -13.03
C SER A 228 26.27 -4.76 -12.91
N GLU A 229 25.84 -3.54 -12.61
CA GLU A 229 24.46 -3.13 -12.84
C GLU A 229 24.23 -3.10 -14.36
N ARG A 230 23.25 -3.87 -14.84
CA ARG A 230 22.96 -3.99 -16.28
C ARG A 230 21.72 -3.23 -16.70
N TYR A 231 20.71 -3.23 -15.83
CA TYR A 231 19.44 -2.59 -16.13
C TYR A 231 18.87 -2.00 -14.85
N ARG A 232 18.36 -0.77 -14.97
CA ARG A 232 17.64 -0.07 -13.92
C ARG A 232 16.35 0.44 -14.52
N GLU A 233 15.25 -0.06 -13.96
CA GLU A 233 13.91 0.37 -14.27
C GLU A 233 13.52 1.46 -13.27
N THR A 234 13.28 2.67 -13.79
CA THR A 234 12.77 3.83 -13.04
C THR A 234 11.41 4.22 -13.58
N LEU A 235 10.71 5.14 -12.90
CA LEU A 235 9.57 5.86 -13.48
C LEU A 235 9.88 6.25 -14.93
N GLY A 236 8.94 5.97 -15.83
CA GLY A 236 9.12 6.08 -17.27
C GLY A 236 9.75 7.42 -17.65
N LYS A 237 10.86 7.37 -18.40
CA LYS A 237 11.50 8.58 -18.93
C LYS A 237 10.67 9.31 -19.99
N ASP A 238 9.50 8.77 -20.36
CA ASP A 238 8.71 9.24 -21.48
C ASP A 238 7.21 9.32 -21.14
N GLY A 239 6.82 9.97 -20.03
CA GLY A 239 5.41 10.34 -19.78
C GLY A 239 4.38 9.19 -19.76
N ASP A 240 4.83 7.94 -19.85
CA ASP A 240 3.98 6.76 -19.83
C ASP A 240 3.75 6.37 -18.37
N SER A 241 2.48 6.19 -18.03
CA SER A 241 1.96 6.11 -16.66
C SER A 241 2.30 4.78 -15.97
N ASN A 242 3.32 4.06 -16.45
CA ASN A 242 3.68 2.76 -15.93
C ASN A 242 4.75 2.91 -14.83
N CYS A 243 4.29 3.17 -13.61
CA CYS A 243 5.12 3.12 -12.42
C CYS A 243 5.70 1.70 -12.24
N VAL A 244 6.96 1.61 -11.79
CA VAL A 244 7.56 0.31 -11.44
C VAL A 244 6.75 -0.26 -10.28
N ARG A 245 6.09 -1.39 -10.49
CA ARG A 245 5.31 -2.10 -9.45
C ARG A 245 6.16 -3.18 -8.79
N ARG A 246 6.01 -3.40 -7.49
CA ARG A 246 6.70 -4.50 -6.79
C ARG A 246 6.16 -5.84 -7.27
N VAL A 247 7.02 -6.73 -7.76
CA VAL A 247 6.65 -8.07 -8.26
C VAL A 247 6.98 -9.14 -7.22
N PHE A 248 8.04 -8.92 -6.42
CA PHE A 248 8.48 -9.88 -5.42
C PHE A 248 8.05 -9.44 -4.03
N SER A 249 7.32 -10.29 -3.30
CA SER A 249 6.87 -10.01 -1.94
C SER A 249 8.00 -10.13 -0.89
N ARG A 250 9.09 -10.84 -1.21
CA ARG A 250 10.25 -11.06 -0.35
C ARG A 250 11.52 -11.24 -1.18
N MET A 251 12.67 -11.28 -0.52
CA MET A 251 13.93 -11.70 -1.13
C MET A 251 14.07 -13.22 -1.07
N GLU A 252 14.43 -13.88 -2.17
CA GLU A 252 14.60 -15.34 -2.21
C GLU A 252 15.75 -15.83 -3.12
N GLU A 253 16.33 -16.98 -2.78
CA GLU A 253 17.23 -17.71 -3.68
C GLU A 253 16.41 -18.68 -4.56
N ILE A 254 16.40 -18.44 -5.88
CA ILE A 254 15.62 -19.24 -6.84
C ILE A 254 16.45 -20.32 -7.54
N THR A 255 17.73 -20.42 -7.20
CA THR A 255 18.70 -21.36 -7.80
C THR A 255 18.25 -22.82 -7.80
N GLY A 256 17.52 -23.26 -6.76
CA GLY A 256 17.06 -24.64 -6.63
C GLY A 256 15.74 -24.95 -7.33
N GLY A 257 14.98 -23.91 -7.73
CA GLY A 257 13.64 -24.06 -8.30
C GLY A 257 13.56 -23.84 -9.82
N LEU A 258 14.69 -23.55 -10.47
CA LEU A 258 14.74 -23.11 -11.87
C LEU A 258 15.43 -24.14 -12.77
N GLY A 259 14.62 -24.96 -13.43
CA GLY A 259 15.02 -25.86 -14.52
C GLY A 259 16.14 -26.85 -14.17
N ASP A 260 16.69 -27.49 -15.21
CA ASP A 260 17.82 -28.41 -15.08
C ASP A 260 19.16 -27.65 -15.04
N ARG A 261 20.11 -28.16 -14.26
CA ARG A 261 21.42 -27.53 -14.08
C ARG A 261 22.49 -28.22 -14.91
N GLY A 262 23.06 -27.49 -15.87
CA GLY A 262 24.09 -27.98 -16.76
C GLY A 262 25.53 -27.72 -16.28
N GLY A 263 26.49 -28.33 -16.98
CA GLY A 263 27.94 -28.17 -16.76
C GLY A 263 28.53 -29.14 -15.74
N ALA A 264 29.85 -29.30 -15.76
CA ALA A 264 30.59 -30.30 -14.97
C ALA A 264 30.39 -30.20 -13.44
N ARG A 265 29.83 -29.10 -12.94
CA ARG A 265 29.51 -28.88 -11.52
C ARG A 265 28.06 -28.40 -11.30
N ALA A 266 27.15 -28.67 -12.24
CA ALA A 266 25.76 -28.19 -12.20
C ALA A 266 25.64 -26.66 -11.95
N ASN A 267 26.58 -25.90 -12.50
CA ASN A 267 26.75 -24.47 -12.23
C ASN A 267 26.25 -23.57 -13.36
N ARG A 268 25.77 -24.14 -14.46
CA ARG A 268 25.06 -23.41 -15.50
C ARG A 268 23.56 -23.56 -15.25
N GLY A 269 22.92 -22.48 -14.83
CA GLY A 269 21.46 -22.45 -14.73
C GLY A 269 20.83 -22.47 -16.11
N ASP A 270 19.59 -22.93 -16.20
CA ASP A 270 18.81 -22.89 -17.43
C ASP A 270 18.29 -21.46 -17.67
N MET A 271 18.93 -20.76 -18.59
CA MET A 271 18.56 -19.38 -18.94
C MET A 271 17.19 -19.29 -19.63
N ARG A 272 16.75 -20.37 -20.30
CA ARG A 272 15.39 -20.42 -20.89
C ARG A 272 14.35 -20.56 -19.78
N ALA A 273 14.64 -21.38 -18.77
CA ALA A 273 13.77 -21.48 -17.60
C ALA A 273 13.66 -20.12 -16.89
N LEU A 274 14.76 -19.36 -16.76
CA LEU A 274 14.72 -18.01 -16.20
C LEU A 274 13.87 -17.06 -17.03
N GLU A 275 14.02 -17.08 -18.36
CA GLU A 275 13.23 -16.23 -19.27
C GLU A 275 11.73 -16.51 -19.13
N ILE A 276 11.32 -17.79 -19.11
CA ILE A 276 9.92 -18.19 -18.92
C ILE A 276 9.41 -17.72 -17.55
N TRP A 277 10.18 -17.97 -16.49
CA TRP A 277 9.82 -17.58 -15.12
C TRP A 277 9.65 -16.07 -14.93
N LEU A 278 10.43 -15.26 -15.66
CA LEU A 278 10.30 -13.81 -15.70
C LEU A 278 9.09 -13.36 -16.52
N LYS A 279 8.81 -13.99 -17.67
CA LYS A 279 7.63 -13.70 -18.50
C LYS A 279 6.32 -13.93 -17.74
N GLU A 280 6.23 -15.02 -16.98
CA GLU A 280 5.08 -15.30 -16.10
C GLU A 280 4.82 -14.20 -15.05
N ARG A 281 5.85 -13.41 -14.73
CA ARG A 281 5.81 -12.31 -13.76
C ARG A 281 5.75 -10.92 -14.41
N GLY A 282 5.60 -10.85 -15.73
CA GLY A 282 5.58 -9.60 -16.48
C GLY A 282 6.95 -8.91 -16.62
N LEU A 283 8.05 -9.61 -16.32
CA LEU A 283 9.42 -9.09 -16.37
C LEU A 283 10.24 -9.61 -17.55
N GLY A 284 9.56 -10.10 -18.60
CA GLY A 284 10.21 -10.72 -19.76
C GLY A 284 11.21 -9.81 -20.47
N GLU A 285 10.89 -8.52 -20.63
CA GLU A 285 11.77 -7.55 -21.32
C GLU A 285 13.07 -7.28 -20.56
N ALA A 286 13.06 -7.42 -19.23
CA ALA A 286 14.26 -7.22 -18.42
C ALA A 286 15.30 -8.32 -18.68
N PHE A 287 14.87 -9.52 -19.07
CA PHE A 287 15.79 -10.62 -19.37
C PHE A 287 16.77 -10.25 -20.49
N GLU A 288 16.27 -9.70 -21.60
CA GLU A 288 17.11 -9.33 -22.74
C GLU A 288 18.14 -8.26 -22.36
N LYS A 289 17.72 -7.22 -21.63
CA LYS A 289 18.58 -6.10 -21.22
C LYS A 289 19.67 -6.49 -20.21
N VAL A 290 19.47 -7.58 -19.48
CA VAL A 290 20.39 -8.01 -18.40
C VAL A 290 21.36 -9.07 -18.88
N ILE A 291 20.92 -9.97 -19.75
CA ILE A 291 21.69 -11.14 -20.19
C ILE A 291 22.49 -10.84 -21.47
N PHE A 292 21.95 -10.05 -22.39
CA PHE A 292 22.59 -9.69 -23.65
C PHE A 292 23.17 -8.26 -23.58
#